data_AF-A0A4Z2E8H0-F1
#
_entry.id   AF-A0A4Z2E8H0-F1
#
_cell.length_a   1.000
_cell.length_b   1.000
_cell.length_c   1.000
_cell.angle_alpha   90.00
_cell.angle_beta   90.00
_cell.angle_gamma   90.00
#
_symmetry.space_group_name_H-M   'P 1'
#
loop_
_entity.id
_entity.type
_entity.pdbx_description
1 polymer ?
#
loop_
_entity_poly.entity_id
_entity_poly.type
_entity_poly.pdbx_seq_one_letter_code
_entity_poly.pdbx_strand_id
1 'polypeptide(L)' 'MDGGDPLRRAVCCEGCTRVISDRFLLRVDDASWHERCLQCAACRRPLTDTCYVRGARPYCRADYQR' A
#
# COMPACT_ATOMS: atom_id res chain seq x y z
N MET A 1 13.71 30.42 -6.89
CA MET A 1 14.19 29.16 -6.29
C MET A 1 13.35 28.05 -6.89
N ASP A 2 13.67 27.64 -8.11
CA ASP A 2 12.95 26.59 -8.81
C ASP A 2 13.97 25.51 -9.16
N GLY A 3 13.82 24.34 -8.56
CA GLY A 3 14.79 23.25 -8.60
C GLY A 3 14.08 21.94 -8.26
N GLY A 4 12.95 21.69 -8.92
CA GLY A 4 12.23 20.43 -8.81
C GLY A 4 12.78 19.43 -9.82
N ASP A 5 13.66 18.54 -9.37
CA ASP A 5 14.14 17.39 -10.16
C ASP A 5 12.95 16.51 -10.63
N PRO A 6 12.71 16.37 -11.94
CA PRO A 6 11.49 15.76 -12.48
C PRO A 6 11.56 14.24 -12.67
N LEU A 7 12.55 13.51 -12.13
CA LEU A 7 12.70 12.08 -12.47
C LEU A 7 13.10 11.15 -11.32
N ARG A 8 12.61 11.41 -10.11
CA ARG A 8 12.44 10.29 -9.17
C ARG A 8 11.10 9.64 -9.47
N ARG A 9 11.08 8.38 -9.91
CA ARG A 9 9.84 7.56 -9.98
C ARG A 9 9.35 7.35 -8.55
N ALA A 10 8.69 8.36 -8.01
CA ALA A 10 8.12 8.38 -6.69
C ALA A 10 7.01 7.33 -6.64
N VAL A 11 7.18 6.34 -5.78
CA VAL A 11 6.17 5.31 -5.56
C VAL A 11 5.08 5.93 -4.71
N CYS A 12 3.84 5.94 -5.19
CA CYS A 12 2.70 6.45 -4.43
C CYS A 12 2.00 5.31 -3.69
N CYS A 13 1.63 5.58 -2.43
CA CYS A 13 0.84 4.66 -1.65
C CYS A 13 -0.62 4.72 -2.11
N GLU A 14 -1.17 3.61 -2.59
CA GLU A 14 -2.57 3.54 -3.03
C GLU A 14 -3.55 3.85 -1.88
N GLY A 15 -3.21 3.48 -0.64
CA GLY A 15 -4.07 3.72 0.53
C GLY A 15 -4.16 5.16 1.03
N CYS A 16 -3.12 5.98 0.86
CA CYS A 16 -3.11 7.36 1.36
C CYS A 16 -2.73 8.40 0.30
N THR A 17 -2.55 7.95 -0.95
CA THR A 17 -2.19 8.73 -2.14
C THR A 17 -0.97 9.65 -1.97
N ARG A 18 -0.07 9.31 -1.03
CA ARG A 18 1.18 10.03 -0.76
C ARG A 18 2.38 9.23 -1.25
N VAL A 19 3.45 9.95 -1.60
CA VAL A 19 4.74 9.33 -1.94
C VAL A 19 5.26 8.52 -0.75
N ILE A 20 5.63 7.27 -1.03
CA ILE A 20 6.32 6.39 -0.10
C ILE A 20 7.78 6.82 -0.06
N SER A 21 8.09 7.65 0.92
CA SER A 21 9.47 8.03 1.27
C SER A 21 10.05 7.14 2.37
N ASP A 22 9.33 6.08 2.73
CA ASP A 22 9.72 5.14 3.79
C ASP A 22 10.85 4.22 3.31
N ARG A 23 11.61 3.66 4.25
CA ARG A 23 12.67 2.69 3.95
C ARG A 23 12.09 1.40 3.39
N PHE A 24 10.88 1.04 3.81
CA PHE A 24 10.21 -0.18 3.41
C PHE A 24 8.86 0.15 2.75
N LEU A 25 8.59 -0.52 1.63
CA LEU A 25 7.32 -0.45 0.92
C LEU A 25 6.80 -1.85 0.69
N LEU A 26 5.48 -2.00 0.80
CA LEU A 26 4.79 -3.24 0.48
C LEU A 26 4.22 -3.12 -0.92
N ARG A 27 4.62 -4.02 -1.82
CA ARG A 27 4.04 -4.13 -3.15
C ARG A 27 3.03 -5.26 -3.16
N VAL A 28 1.80 -4.94 -3.51
CA VAL A 28 0.69 -5.88 -3.55
C VAL A 28 0.01 -5.75 -4.88
N ASP A 29 0.05 -6.83 -5.67
CA ASP A 29 -0.37 -6.80 -7.07
C ASP A 29 0.44 -5.73 -7.84
N ASP A 30 -0.20 -4.78 -8.52
CA ASP A 30 0.47 -3.64 -9.15
C ASP A 30 0.57 -2.38 -8.25
N ALA A 31 -0.03 -2.41 -7.06
CA ALA A 31 -0.11 -1.26 -6.17
C ALA A 31 0.98 -1.26 -5.10
N SER A 32 1.41 -0.08 -4.68
CA SER A 32 2.39 0.11 -3.60
C SER A 32 1.73 0.71 -2.37
N TRP A 33 2.16 0.28 -1.19
CA TRP A 33 1.53 0.64 0.07
C TRP A 33 2.58 0.86 1.16
N HIS A 34 2.31 1.81 2.07
CA HIS A 34 3.04 1.86 3.34
C HIS A 34 2.66 0.66 4.22
N GLU A 35 3.57 0.23 5.08
CA GLU A 35 3.31 -0.81 6.10
C GLU A 35 2.08 -0.49 6.97
N ARG A 36 1.93 0.78 7.36
CA ARG A 36 0.76 1.27 8.12
C ARG A 36 -0.52 1.44 7.28
N CYS A 37 -0.39 1.58 5.96
CA CYS A 37 -1.54 1.79 5.08
C CYS A 37 -2.14 0.48 4.60
N LEU A 38 -1.32 -0.57 4.45
CA LEU A 38 -1.78 -1.88 4.02
C LEU A 38 -2.51 -2.60 5.17
N GLN A 39 -3.82 -2.36 5.24
CA GLN A 39 -4.69 -2.84 6.31
C GLN A 39 -5.93 -3.48 5.71
N CYS A 40 -6.45 -4.53 6.35
CA CYS A 40 -7.69 -5.18 5.88
C CYS A 40 -8.84 -4.17 5.79
N ALA A 41 -9.50 -4.09 4.64
CA ALA A 41 -10.63 -3.19 4.43
C ALA A 41 -11.85 -3.55 5.30
N ALA A 42 -11.95 -4.79 5.78
CA ALA A 42 -13.02 -5.24 6.67
C ALA A 42 -12.68 -5.03 8.15
N CYS A 43 -11.58 -5.62 8.63
CA CYS A 43 -11.25 -5.63 10.06
C CYS A 43 -10.15 -4.62 10.45
N ARG A 44 -9.59 -3.86 9.50
CA ARG A 44 -8.54 -2.84 9.70
C ARG A 44 -7.23 -3.34 10.31
N ARG A 45 -7.01 -4.67 10.37
CA ARG A 45 -5.75 -5.24 10.86
C ARG A 45 -4.60 -4.93 9.88
N PRO A 46 -3.39 -4.62 10.35
CA PRO A 46 -2.23 -4.47 9.49
C PRO A 46 -1.89 -5.81 8.81
N LEU A 47 -1.56 -5.75 7.52
CA LEU A 47 -1.25 -6.92 6.70
C LEU A 47 0.23 -6.91 6.32
N THR A 48 1.11 -7.16 7.29
CA THR A 48 2.57 -7.07 7.10
C THR A 48 3.19 -8.32 6.46
N ASP A 49 2.52 -9.48 6.57
CA ASP A 49 3.06 -10.77 6.14
C ASP A 49 2.32 -11.35 4.92
N THR A 50 1.02 -11.63 5.07
CA THR A 50 0.17 -12.12 3.98
C THR A 50 -1.05 -11.22 3.80
N CYS A 51 -1.25 -10.73 2.58
CA CYS A 51 -2.39 -9.90 2.20
C CYS A 51 -3.03 -10.44 0.92
N TYR A 52 -4.33 -10.19 0.75
CA TYR A 52 -5.08 -10.58 -0.43
C TYR A 52 -5.84 -9.37 -0.96
N VAL A 53 -5.79 -9.12 -2.27
CA VAL A 53 -6.49 -7.98 -2.87
C VAL A 53 -7.74 -8.46 -3.58
N ARG A 54 -8.86 -7.80 -3.32
CA ARG A 54 -10.14 -8.02 -4.02
C ARG A 54 -10.68 -6.68 -4.47
N GLY A 55 -10.70 -6.44 -5.79
CA GLY A 55 -11.20 -5.18 -6.37
C GLY A 55 -10.47 -3.94 -5.84
N ALA A 56 -9.13 -3.94 -5.89
CA ALA A 56 -8.25 -2.87 -5.39
C ALA A 56 -8.29 -2.62 -3.87
N ARG A 57 -8.98 -3.47 -3.10
CA ARG A 57 -9.00 -3.38 -1.63
C ARG A 57 -8.21 -4.53 -1.00
N PRO A 58 -7.30 -4.26 -0.07
CA PRO A 58 -6.58 -5.29 0.66
C PRO A 58 -7.46 -5.92 1.76
N TYR A 59 -7.34 -7.23 1.92
CA TYR A 59 -8.07 -8.06 2.88
C TYR A 59 -7.10 -9.03 3.55
N CYS A 60 -7.42 -9.41 4.79
CA CYS A 60 -6.71 -10.49 5.46
C CYS A 60 -7.16 -11.85 4.93
N ARG A 61 -6.39 -12.90 5.22
CA ARG A 61 -6.75 -14.28 4.86
C ARG A 61 -8.17 -14.66 5.28
N ALA A 62 -8.55 -14.34 6.52
CA ALA A 62 -9.85 -14.73 7.06
C ALA A 62 -11.04 -14.04 6.37
N ASP A 63 -10.95 -12.72 6.13
CA ASP A 63 -12.00 -11.96 5.45
C ASP A 63 -12.03 -12.26 3.94
N TYR A 64 -10.89 -12.60 3.35
CA TYR A 64 -10.81 -12.97 1.93
C TYR A 64 -11.39 -14.37 1.65
N GLN A 65 -11.22 -15.32 2.58
CA GLN A 65 -11.73 -16.70 2.48
C GLN A 65 -13.21 -16.84 2.85
N ARG A 66 -13.85 -15.76 3.29
CA ARG A 66 -15.25 -15.76 3.74
C ARG A 66 -16.23 -15.49 2.60
#